data_AF-A0A8H9K6Y3-F1
#
_entry.id   AF-A0A8H9K6Y3-F1
#
_cell.length_a   1.000
_cell.length_b   1.000
_cell.length_c   1.000
_cell.angle_alpha   90.00
_cell.angle_beta   90.00
_cell.angle_gamma   90.00
#
_symmetry.space_group_name_H-M   'P 1'
#
loop_
_entity.id
_entity.type
_entity.pdbx_description
1 polymer ?
#
loop_
_entity_poly.entity_id
_entity_poly.type
_entity_poly.pdbx_seq_one_letter_code
_entity_poly.pdbx_strand_id
1 'polypeptide(L)'
;MQNLNRSPREISAQTGIPLGTIVHRINSGRSVEEITHLGKLPPEKPPGATKLSEEMVKELYVDILSKRLTQTQLAKKYDIDKSHVTAIKNKKRWIKVTDAIDAELKSGPKRGILCS
;
A
#
# COMPACT_ATOMS: atom_id res chain seq x y z
N MET A 1 -10.02 31.53 16.91
CA MET A 1 -10.21 31.14 15.50
C MET A 1 -9.71 32.29 14.64
N GLN A 2 -8.49 32.21 14.12
CA GLN A 2 -7.91 33.32 13.33
C GLN A 2 -8.43 33.21 11.89
N ASN A 3 -9.39 34.06 11.56
CA ASN A 3 -9.91 34.21 10.20
C ASN A 3 -8.93 35.09 9.41
N LEU A 4 -7.90 34.48 8.83
CA LEU A 4 -6.99 35.16 7.92
C LEU A 4 -7.71 35.39 6.59
N ASN A 5 -8.35 36.56 6.45
CA ASN A 5 -8.88 37.10 5.19
C ASN A 5 -7.75 37.42 4.19
N ARG A 6 -6.90 36.45 3.85
CA ARG A 6 -5.90 36.63 2.77
C ARG A 6 -6.60 36.39 1.44
N SER A 7 -6.45 37.34 0.53
CA SER A 7 -6.95 37.19 -0.83
C SER A 7 -6.20 36.04 -1.55
N PRO A 8 -6.86 35.25 -2.42
CA PRO A 8 -6.20 34.25 -3.26
C PRO A 8 -4.97 34.78 -4.00
N ARG A 9 -4.99 36.08 -4.35
CA ARG A 9 -3.88 36.76 -5.03
C ARG A 9 -2.66 36.95 -4.14
N GLU A 10 -2.86 37.27 -2.86
CA GLU A 10 -1.77 37.41 -1.89
C GLU A 10 -1.13 36.06 -1.59
N ILE A 11 -1.95 35.02 -1.48
CA ILE A 11 -1.48 33.64 -1.28
C ILE A 11 -0.61 33.20 -2.46
N SER A 12 -1.01 33.53 -3.69
CA SER A 12 -0.25 33.23 -4.91
C SER A 12 1.13 33.87 -4.90
N ALA A 13 1.20 35.16 -4.56
CA ALA A 13 2.45 35.90 -4.48
C ALA A 13 3.39 35.38 -3.37
N GLN A 14 2.85 34.94 -2.23
CA GLN A 14 3.63 34.45 -1.10
C GLN A 14 4.14 33.01 -1.28
N THR A 15 3.34 32.14 -1.92
CA THR A 15 3.64 30.70 -2.00
C THR A 15 4.20 30.27 -3.36
N GLY A 16 4.12 31.13 -4.37
CA GLY A 16 4.46 30.78 -5.75
C GLY A 16 3.47 29.82 -6.41
N ILE A 17 2.33 29.52 -5.77
CA ILE A 17 1.28 28.67 -6.32
C ILE A 17 0.42 29.48 -7.29
N PRO A 18 0.08 28.94 -8.48
CA PRO A 18 -0.80 29.64 -9.43
C PRO A 18 -2.16 29.99 -8.83
N LEU A 19 -2.65 31.19 -9.14
CA LEU A 19 -3.94 31.71 -8.66
C LEU A 19 -5.10 30.75 -8.91
N GLY A 20 -5.15 30.14 -10.10
CA GLY A 20 -6.20 29.17 -10.46
C GLY A 20 -6.22 27.94 -9.54
N THR A 21 -5.05 27.46 -9.11
CA THR A 21 -4.94 26.34 -8.16
C THR A 21 -5.48 26.73 -6.79
N ILE A 22 -5.21 27.95 -6.34
CA ILE A 22 -5.70 28.47 -5.05
C ILE A 22 -7.22 28.61 -5.07
N VAL A 23 -7.77 29.24 -6.11
CA VAL A 23 -9.23 29.42 -6.26
C VAL A 23 -9.95 28.07 -6.32
N HIS A 24 -9.45 27.11 -7.10
CA HIS A 24 -10.04 25.79 -7.19
C HIS A 24 -10.06 25.06 -5.83
N ARG A 25 -8.98 25.16 -5.05
CA ARG A 25 -8.90 24.52 -3.72
C ARG A 25 -9.83 25.16 -2.70
N ILE A 26 -9.96 26.48 -2.72
CA ILE A 26 -10.93 27.20 -1.88
C ILE A 26 -12.36 26.79 -2.22
N ASN A 27 -12.72 26.75 -3.51
CA ASN A 27 -14.04 26.32 -3.97
C ASN A 27 -14.34 24.84 -3.65
N SER A 28 -13.31 24.02 -3.47
CA SER A 28 -13.45 22.62 -3.07
C SER A 28 -13.57 22.43 -1.55
N GLY A 29 -13.62 23.51 -0.78
CA GLY A 29 -13.77 23.48 0.68
C GLY A 29 -12.47 23.21 1.46
N ARG A 30 -11.30 23.36 0.83
CA ARG A 30 -9.99 23.22 1.52
C ARG A 30 -9.61 24.52 2.23
N SER A 31 -8.99 24.42 3.39
CA SER A 31 -8.54 25.58 4.16
C SER A 31 -7.28 26.20 3.55
N VAL A 32 -7.11 27.52 3.69
CA VAL A 32 -5.94 28.25 3.16
C VAL A 32 -4.62 27.66 3.68
N GLU A 33 -4.59 27.23 4.94
CA GLU A 33 -3.42 26.58 5.55
C GLU A 33 -3.04 25.29 4.82
N GLU A 34 -4.01 24.44 4.44
CA GLU A 34 -3.76 23.24 3.62
C GLU A 34 -3.23 23.58 2.21
N ILE A 35 -3.51 24.77 1.70
CA ILE A 35 -3.04 25.22 0.39
C ILE A 35 -1.59 25.71 0.49
N THR A 36 -1.24 26.40 1.58
CA THR A 36 0.08 27.04 1.77
C THR A 36 1.13 26.11 2.36
N HIS A 37 0.75 24.98 2.96
CA HIS A 37 1.71 23.94 3.30
C HIS A 37 2.39 23.40 2.03
N LEU A 38 3.61 23.89 1.78
CA LEU A 38 4.54 23.55 0.68
C LEU A 38 4.97 22.08 0.63
N GLY A 39 4.36 21.21 1.43
CA GLY A 39 4.49 19.78 1.26
C GLY A 39 3.44 19.33 0.26
N LYS A 40 3.86 18.74 -0.85
CA LYS A 40 3.15 17.53 -1.27
C LYS A 40 3.06 16.69 0.01
N LEU A 41 1.91 16.62 0.67
CA LEU A 41 1.65 15.49 1.55
C LEU A 41 2.06 14.30 0.69
N PRO A 42 3.05 13.49 1.11
CA PRO A 42 3.34 12.28 0.38
C PRO A 42 1.98 11.61 0.22
N PRO A 43 1.60 11.21 -1.00
CA PRO A 43 0.31 10.58 -1.15
C PRO A 43 0.29 9.46 -0.10
N GLU A 44 -0.69 9.48 0.82
CA GLU A 44 -0.73 8.53 1.95
C GLU A 44 -0.69 7.08 1.45
N LYS A 45 -0.93 6.90 0.14
CA LYS A 45 -0.56 5.72 -0.62
C LYS A 45 0.32 6.07 -1.82
N PRO A 46 1.47 5.41 -2.02
CA PRO A 46 2.19 5.50 -3.28
C PRO A 46 1.25 5.08 -4.44
N PRO A 47 1.31 5.75 -5.61
CA PRO A 47 0.55 5.34 -6.78
C PRO A 47 1.00 3.92 -7.18
N GLY A 48 0.15 2.94 -6.90
CA GLY A 48 0.49 1.51 -7.02
C GLY A 48 0.47 0.73 -5.71
N ALA A 49 0.08 1.33 -4.58
CA ALA A 49 -0.18 0.63 -3.32
C ALA A 49 -1.33 -0.38 -3.51
N THR A 50 -0.99 -1.58 -3.98
CA THR A 50 -1.85 -2.74 -3.83
C THR A 50 -2.25 -2.83 -2.37
N LYS A 51 -3.53 -3.10 -2.11
CA LYS A 51 -4.12 -3.33 -0.78
C LYS A 51 -3.41 -4.43 0.04
N LEU A 52 -2.43 -5.09 -0.56
CA LEU A 52 -1.65 -6.21 -0.06
C LEU A 52 -0.28 -5.73 0.41
N SER A 53 -0.05 -5.79 1.72
CA SER A 53 1.27 -5.73 2.32
C SER A 53 2.02 -7.05 2.14
N GLU A 54 3.35 -7.03 2.19
CA GLU A 54 4.19 -8.24 2.13
C GLU A 54 3.80 -9.28 3.18
N GLU A 55 3.50 -8.81 4.39
CA GLU A 55 3.07 -9.67 5.51
C GLU A 55 1.75 -10.40 5.21
N MET A 56 0.74 -9.69 4.69
CA MET A 56 -0.52 -10.32 4.27
C MET A 56 -0.31 -11.36 3.17
N VAL A 57 0.59 -11.09 2.22
CA VAL A 57 0.90 -12.04 1.14
C VAL A 57 1.57 -13.30 1.69
N LYS A 58 2.44 -13.16 2.70
CA LYS A 58 3.08 -14.31 3.37
C LYS A 58 2.02 -15.19 4.04
N GLU A 59 1.15 -14.61 4.85
CA GLU A 59 0.08 -15.35 5.53
C GLU A 59 -0.85 -16.04 4.52
N LEU A 60 -1.29 -15.30 3.50
CA LEU A 60 -2.13 -15.85 2.44
C LEU A 60 -1.46 -17.01 1.71
N TYR A 61 -0.15 -16.93 1.46
CA TYR A 61 0.59 -18.01 0.81
C TYR A 61 0.71 -19.25 1.70
N VAL A 62 0.94 -19.08 3.00
CA VAL A 62 0.93 -20.18 3.97
C VAL A 62 -0.45 -20.85 4.05
N ASP A 63 -1.53 -20.05 4.05
CA ASP A 63 -2.91 -20.55 4.00
C ASP A 63 -3.19 -21.32 2.69
N ILE A 64 -2.68 -20.85 1.54
CA ILE A 64 -2.75 -21.58 0.25
C ILE A 64 -2.05 -22.93 0.34
N LEU A 65 -0.83 -22.96 0.90
CA LEU A 65 -0.05 -24.19 1.06
C LEU A 65 -0.71 -25.17 2.03
N SER A 66 -1.37 -24.66 3.06
CA SER A 66 -2.14 -25.46 4.03
C SER A 66 -3.35 -26.16 3.40
N LYS A 67 -3.79 -25.73 2.20
CA LYS A 67 -4.95 -26.27 1.44
C LYS A 67 -6.26 -26.37 2.24
N ARG A 68 -6.37 -25.69 3.38
CA ARG A 68 -7.55 -25.72 4.26
C ARG A 68 -8.72 -24.93 3.71
N LEU A 69 -8.44 -23.86 2.97
CA LEU A 69 -9.44 -22.92 2.47
C LEU A 69 -9.42 -22.90 0.95
N THR A 70 -10.60 -22.76 0.36
CA THR A 70 -10.74 -22.56 -1.09
C THR A 70 -10.28 -21.16 -1.49
N GLN A 71 -9.85 -20.99 -2.75
CA GLN A 71 -9.42 -19.69 -3.26
C GLN A 71 -10.49 -18.60 -3.09
N THR A 72 -11.77 -18.96 -3.20
CA THR A 72 -12.90 -18.05 -2.98
C THR A 72 -13.02 -17.60 -1.52
N GLN A 73 -12.75 -18.50 -0.57
CA GLN A 73 -12.75 -18.16 0.86
C GLN A 73 -11.54 -17.28 1.22
N LEU A 74 -10.37 -17.56 0.64
CA LEU A 74 -9.17 -16.73 0.83
C LEU A 74 -9.36 -15.33 0.24
N ALA A 75 -9.94 -15.22 -0.96
CA ALA A 75 -10.30 -13.95 -1.57
C ALA A 75 -11.20 -13.11 -0.64
N LYS A 76 -12.21 -13.73 -0.02
CA LYS A 76 -13.09 -13.06 0.95
C LYS A 76 -12.39 -12.70 2.26
N LYS A 77 -11.54 -13.59 2.80
CA LYS A 77 -10.82 -13.39 4.06
C LYS A 77 -9.85 -12.21 4.00
N TYR A 78 -9.19 -12.04 2.86
CA TYR A 78 -8.18 -10.99 2.65
C TYR A 78 -8.70 -9.79 1.84
N ASP A 79 -9.99 -9.79 1.46
CA ASP A 79 -10.63 -8.76 0.63
C ASP A 79 -9.85 -8.47 -0.67
N ILE A 80 -9.49 -9.54 -1.39
CA ILE A 80 -8.77 -9.48 -2.66
C ILE A 80 -9.50 -10.25 -3.75
N ASP A 81 -9.19 -9.92 -5.01
CA ASP A 81 -9.77 -10.64 -6.14
C ASP A 81 -9.25 -12.07 -6.24
N LYS A 82 -10.11 -13.00 -6.68
CA LYS A 82 -9.74 -14.40 -6.90
C LYS A 82 -8.59 -14.53 -7.91
N SER A 83 -8.51 -13.62 -8.87
CA SER A 83 -7.42 -13.55 -9.86
C SER A 83 -6.08 -13.23 -9.19
N HIS A 84 -6.08 -12.39 -8.14
CA HIS A 84 -4.87 -12.13 -7.33
C HIS A 84 -4.42 -13.37 -6.56
N VAL A 85 -5.34 -14.08 -5.91
CA VAL A 85 -5.02 -15.35 -5.24
C VAL A 85 -4.38 -16.34 -6.22
N THR A 86 -4.93 -16.43 -7.42
CA THR A 86 -4.41 -17.33 -8.48
C THR A 86 -3.04 -16.88 -8.98
N ALA A 87 -2.81 -15.59 -9.16
CA ALA A 87 -1.51 -15.05 -9.56
C ALA A 87 -0.42 -15.28 -8.50
N ILE A 88 -0.76 -15.15 -7.21
CA ILE A 88 0.14 -15.44 -6.08
C ILE A 88 0.44 -16.94 -6.02
N LYS A 89 -0.59 -17.80 -6.09
CA LYS A 89 -0.43 -19.26 -6.11
C LYS A 89 0.49 -19.72 -7.25
N ASN A 90 0.33 -19.16 -8.44
CA ASN A 90 1.12 -19.50 -9.61
C ASN A 90 2.50 -18.81 -9.64
N LYS A 91 2.89 -18.11 -8.56
CA LYS A 91 4.14 -17.33 -8.47
C LYS A 91 4.31 -16.35 -9.63
N LYS A 92 3.23 -15.87 -10.26
CA LYS A 92 3.29 -14.85 -11.33
C LYS A 92 3.48 -13.45 -10.76
N ARG A 93 3.07 -13.25 -9.51
CA ARG A 93 3.18 -11.99 -8.75
C ARG A 93 3.74 -12.32 -7.36
N TRP A 94 4.52 -11.42 -6.78
CA TRP A 94 5.17 -11.61 -5.47
C TRP A 94 6.16 -12.78 -5.41
N ILE A 95 6.94 -13.01 -6.48
CA ILE A 95 7.96 -14.07 -6.55
C ILE A 95 8.95 -13.97 -5.40
N LYS A 96 9.47 -12.77 -5.10
CA LYS A 96 10.45 -12.57 -4.01
C LYS A 96 9.93 -13.08 -2.65
N VAL A 97 8.64 -12.86 -2.37
CA VAL A 97 8.01 -13.28 -1.11
C VAL A 97 7.71 -14.78 -1.13
N THR A 98 7.14 -15.29 -2.22
CA THR A 98 6.76 -16.71 -2.33
C THR A 98 7.99 -17.63 -2.41
N ASP A 99 9.09 -17.18 -3.02
CA ASP A 99 10.36 -17.90 -3.10
C ASP A 99 11.08 -17.93 -1.75
N ALA A 100 11.08 -16.82 -1.00
CA ALA A 100 11.62 -16.79 0.36
C ALA A 100 10.92 -17.80 1.29
N ILE A 101 9.59 -17.91 1.21
CA ILE A 101 8.82 -18.89 2.00
C ILE A 101 9.13 -20.33 1.54
N ASP A 102 9.22 -20.56 0.23
CA ASP A 102 9.56 -21.88 -0.34
C ASP A 102 10.98 -22.32 0.10
N ALA A 103 11.92 -21.38 0.11
CA ALA A 103 13.28 -21.58 0.60
C ALA A 103 13.30 -21.88 2.10
N GLU A 104 12.53 -21.15 2.92
CA GLU A 104 12.41 -21.40 4.36
C GLU A 104 11.88 -22.83 4.62
N LEU A 105 10.82 -23.24 3.91
CA LEU A 105 10.24 -24.58 4.02
C LEU A 105 11.19 -25.69 3.52
N LYS A 106 11.98 -25.44 2.48
CA LYS A 106 12.99 -26.39 1.97
C LYS A 106 14.23 -26.45 2.85
N SER A 107 14.55 -25.38 3.56
CA SER A 107 15.66 -25.29 4.49
C SER A 107 15.40 -25.97 5.84
N GLY A 108 14.42 -26.89 5.89
CA GLY A 108 14.14 -27.73 7.06
C GLY A 108 15.45 -28.21 7.72
N PRO A 109 15.48 -28.29 9.06
CA PRO A 109 16.72 -28.33 9.82
C PRO A 109 17.64 -29.37 9.20
N LYS A 110 18.80 -28.92 8.71
CA LYS A 110 19.92 -29.83 8.52
C LYS A 110 20.06 -30.51 9.87
N ARG A 111 19.52 -31.72 10.00
CA ARG A 111 19.81 -32.60 11.13
C ARG A 111 21.31 -32.77 11.04
N GLY A 112 22.03 -31.94 11.80
CA GLY A 112 23.44 -32.14 12.06
C GLY A 112 23.52 -33.58 12.51
N ILE A 113 24.15 -34.38 11.68
CA ILE A 113 24.48 -35.77 11.96
C ILE A 113 25.14 -35.75 13.34
N LEU A 114 24.48 -36.39 14.31
CA LEU A 114 25.03 -36.66 15.61
C LEU A 114 26.20 -37.64 15.37
N CYS A 115 27.41 -37.12 15.21
CA CYS A 115 28.60 -37.96 15.22
C CYS A 115 28.83 -38.41 16.67
N SER A 116 28.77 -39.73 16.84
CA SER A 116 29.00 -40.49 18.07
C SER A 116 30.47 -40.48 18.48
#